data_AF-A0A259H2W3-F1
#
_entry.id   AF-A0A259H2W3-F1
#
_cell.length_a   1.000
_cell.length_b   1.000
_cell.length_c   1.000
_cell.angle_alpha   90.00
_cell.angle_beta   90.00
_cell.angle_gamma   90.00
#
_symmetry.space_group_name_H-M   'P 1'
#
loop_
_entity.id
_entity.type
_entity.pdbx_description
1 polymer ?
#
loop_
_entity_poly.entity_id
_entity_poly.type
_entity_poly.pdbx_seq_one_letter_code
_entity_poly.pdbx_strand_id
1 'polypeptide(L)'
;MVGALDLERALGAGVKAFEPGLLARANGGFLYIDEVNLLEDHIVDLLLDVAASGENVVEREGLSVRHAARFVLVGSGNPEEGELRPQLLDRFGLSVEVRTPRAIEDRVEIMRRCAAHDADSEAFSAAWGEEDDKVLNQIARGQKRLAKMDVPDDVLVDAARLCSAIGVDGLRGELTLKRAARAYAALKGAKLVRREHLLHIAPLALRHRLRRDVLDEAGSTARIERAIAEHFV
;
A
#
# COMPACT_ATOMS: atom_id res chain seq x y z
N MET A 1 18.65 0.81 10.00
CA MET A 1 17.20 0.71 9.72
C MET A 1 16.38 0.49 10.99
N VAL A 2 16.62 -0.59 11.74
CA VAL A 2 15.85 -0.96 12.94
C VAL A 2 16.20 -0.17 14.22
N GLY A 3 17.35 0.50 14.24
CA GLY A 3 17.94 1.12 15.44
C GLY A 3 19.23 0.39 15.84
N ALA A 4 20.00 0.97 16.74
CA ALA A 4 21.28 0.41 17.19
C ALA A 4 21.49 0.67 18.68
N LEU A 5 22.46 -0.03 19.28
CA LEU A 5 22.94 0.29 20.61
C LEU A 5 23.94 1.44 20.53
N ASP A 6 23.78 2.45 21.38
CA ASP A 6 24.81 3.46 21.62
C ASP A 6 25.97 2.80 22.39
N LEU A 7 26.99 2.37 21.64
CA LEU A 7 28.17 1.71 22.20
C LEU A 7 28.97 2.65 23.12
N GLU A 8 28.98 3.95 22.85
CA GLU A 8 29.73 4.93 23.66
C GLU A 8 29.11 5.06 25.05
N ARG A 9 27.77 5.15 25.14
CA ARG A 9 27.08 5.14 26.43
C ARG A 9 27.13 3.78 27.12
N ALA A 10 27.04 2.69 26.37
CA ALA A 10 27.12 1.35 26.93
C ALA A 10 28.48 1.05 27.56
N LEU A 11 29.58 1.49 26.92
CA LEU A 11 30.95 1.26 27.39
C LEU A 11 31.42 2.33 28.38
N GLY A 12 31.03 3.59 28.18
CA GLY A 12 31.47 4.72 29.01
C GLY A 12 30.69 4.90 30.32
N ALA A 13 29.38 4.63 30.31
CA ALA A 13 28.51 4.83 31.47
C ALA A 13 27.88 3.52 32.01
N GLY A 14 28.11 2.38 31.34
CA GLY A 14 27.42 1.12 31.67
C GLY A 14 25.91 1.15 31.37
N VAL A 15 25.43 2.18 30.68
CA VAL A 15 24.01 2.39 30.37
C VAL A 15 23.75 1.91 28.94
N LYS A 16 22.98 0.84 28.79
CA LYS A 16 22.53 0.38 27.48
C LYS A 16 21.46 1.33 26.95
N ALA A 17 21.84 2.26 26.07
CA ALA A 17 20.91 3.21 25.45
C ALA A 17 20.60 2.79 23.99
N PHE A 18 19.32 2.67 23.66
CA PHE A 18 18.86 2.36 22.29
C PHE A 18 18.75 3.65 21.48
N GLU A 19 19.36 3.67 20.30
CA GLU A 19 19.19 4.73 19.31
C GLU A 19 18.07 4.37 18.32
N PRO A 20 17.01 5.19 18.24
CA PRO A 20 15.88 4.91 17.36
C PRO A 20 16.28 4.98 15.88
N GLY A 21 15.93 3.93 15.13
CA GLY A 21 16.17 3.85 13.69
C GLY A 21 15.10 4.53 12.83
N LEU A 22 15.15 4.27 11.53
CA LEU A 22 14.17 4.75 10.54
C LEU A 22 12.74 4.27 10.86
N LEU A 23 12.59 3.05 11.38
CA LEU A 23 11.28 2.50 11.76
C LEU A 23 10.63 3.25 12.91
N ALA A 24 11.41 3.75 13.85
CA ALA A 24 10.89 4.58 14.94
C ALA A 24 10.42 5.94 14.41
N ARG A 25 11.17 6.52 13.46
CA ARG A 25 10.81 7.80 12.80
C ARG A 25 9.58 7.68 11.89
N ALA A 26 9.35 6.52 11.28
CA ALA A 26 8.19 6.29 10.41
C ALA A 26 6.89 6.06 11.20
N ASN A 27 6.95 5.79 12.50
CA ASN A 27 5.77 5.52 13.32
C ASN A 27 4.76 6.68 13.27
N GLY A 28 3.51 6.35 12.91
CA GLY A 28 2.44 7.32 12.68
C GLY A 28 2.41 7.95 11.28
N GLY A 29 3.33 7.56 10.39
CA GLY A 29 3.48 8.13 9.05
C GLY A 29 3.63 7.09 7.95
N PHE A 30 4.53 7.38 7.00
CA PHE A 30 4.80 6.57 5.83
C PHE A 30 6.27 6.15 5.79
N LEU A 31 6.53 4.95 5.27
CA LEU A 31 7.87 4.50 4.89
C LEU A 31 7.88 4.26 3.38
N TYR A 32 8.55 5.14 2.64
CA TYR A 32 8.74 5.01 1.20
C TYR A 32 10.07 4.32 0.92
N ILE A 33 10.03 3.34 0.01
CA ILE A 33 11.19 2.64 -0.51
C ILE A 33 11.18 2.84 -2.02
N ASP A 34 12.22 3.48 -2.53
CA ASP A 34 12.47 3.50 -3.96
C ASP A 34 13.14 2.19 -4.38
N GLU A 35 12.75 1.64 -5.53
CA GLU A 35 13.37 0.44 -6.12
C GLU A 35 13.41 -0.75 -5.14
N VAL A 36 12.26 -1.09 -4.56
CA VAL A 36 12.14 -2.19 -3.57
C VAL A 36 12.63 -3.54 -4.10
N ASN A 37 12.62 -3.74 -5.41
CA ASN A 37 13.15 -4.92 -6.10
C ASN A 37 14.67 -5.08 -5.97
N LEU A 38 15.40 -4.01 -5.63
CA LEU A 38 16.86 -4.03 -5.47
C LEU A 38 17.31 -4.23 -4.01
N LEU A 39 16.38 -4.17 -3.05
CA LEU A 39 16.69 -4.45 -1.66
C LEU A 39 16.93 -5.94 -1.42
N GLU A 40 17.79 -6.23 -0.44
CA GLU A 40 18.00 -7.61 0.02
C GLU A 40 16.69 -8.20 0.58
N ASP A 41 16.38 -9.44 0.19
CA ASP A 41 15.11 -10.10 0.55
C ASP A 41 14.79 -10.04 2.04
N HIS A 42 15.80 -10.24 2.89
CA HIS A 42 15.65 -10.26 4.34
C HIS A 42 15.27 -8.89 4.93
N ILE A 43 15.66 -7.80 4.25
CA ILE A 43 15.27 -6.44 4.62
C ILE A 43 13.81 -6.19 4.25
N VAL A 44 13.41 -6.59 3.03
CA VAL A 44 12.02 -6.46 2.57
C VAL A 44 11.09 -7.27 3.48
N ASP A 45 11.49 -8.49 3.84
CA ASP A 45 10.73 -9.36 4.75
C ASP A 45 10.54 -8.72 6.13
N LEU A 46 11.61 -8.17 6.72
CA LEU A 46 11.54 -7.44 7.99
C LEU A 46 10.61 -6.23 7.91
N LEU A 47 10.69 -5.44 6.83
CA LEU A 47 9.84 -4.25 6.65
C LEU A 47 8.37 -4.63 6.53
N LEU A 48 8.06 -5.72 5.81
CA LEU A 48 6.72 -6.25 5.67
C LEU A 48 6.19 -6.85 6.99
N ASP A 49 7.05 -7.47 7.81
CA ASP A 49 6.70 -7.98 9.14
C ASP A 49 6.32 -6.82 10.08
N VAL A 50 7.17 -5.80 10.15
CA VAL A 50 6.94 -4.63 11.00
C VAL A 50 5.72 -3.83 10.53
N ALA A 51 5.53 -3.64 9.22
CA ALA A 51 4.35 -2.97 8.69
C ALA A 51 3.05 -3.73 9.01
N ALA A 52 3.10 -5.07 9.05
CA ALA A 52 1.95 -5.90 9.38
C ALA A 52 1.67 -5.97 10.89
N SER A 53 2.71 -6.05 11.73
CA SER A 53 2.59 -6.14 13.19
C SER A 53 2.32 -4.78 13.85
N GLY A 54 2.85 -3.70 13.27
CA GLY A 54 2.86 -2.36 13.85
C GLY A 54 3.86 -2.18 15.01
N GLU A 55 4.76 -3.14 15.22
CA GLU A 55 5.78 -3.14 16.27
C GLU A 55 7.13 -3.57 15.69
N ASN A 56 8.18 -2.81 16.01
CA ASN A 56 9.55 -3.20 15.70
C ASN A 56 10.19 -3.84 16.93
N VAL A 57 10.71 -5.05 16.75
CA VAL A 57 11.37 -5.83 17.80
C VAL A 57 12.84 -5.97 17.43
N VAL A 58 13.72 -5.46 18.29
CA VAL A 58 15.17 -5.51 18.10
C VAL A 58 15.77 -6.40 19.18
N GLU A 59 16.24 -7.58 18.76
CA GLU A 59 16.88 -8.57 19.62
C GLU A 59 18.34 -8.78 19.17
N ARG A 60 19.25 -7.99 19.74
CA ARG A 60 20.70 -8.02 19.43
C ARG A 60 21.53 -7.71 20.67
N GLU A 61 22.72 -8.29 20.76
CA GLU A 61 23.73 -7.92 21.79
C GLU A 61 23.23 -8.01 23.24
N GLY A 62 22.35 -8.98 23.53
CA GLY A 62 21.75 -9.14 24.86
C GLY A 62 20.78 -8.02 25.25
N LEU A 63 20.20 -7.34 24.26
CA LEU A 63 19.10 -6.40 24.38
C LEU A 63 17.89 -6.92 23.63
N SER A 64 16.71 -6.78 24.26
CA SER A 64 15.41 -6.94 23.62
C SER A 64 14.66 -5.63 23.79
N VAL A 65 14.56 -4.87 22.71
CA VAL A 65 13.87 -3.58 22.67
C VAL A 65 12.67 -3.71 21.76
N ARG A 66 11.53 -3.19 22.19
CA ARG A 66 10.30 -3.13 21.39
C ARG A 66 9.78 -1.71 21.37
N HIS A 67 9.37 -1.25 20.20
CA HIS A 67 8.71 0.04 20.06
C HIS A 67 7.64 0.02 18.98
N ALA A 68 6.66 0.91 19.11
CA ALA A 68 5.62 1.08 18.09
C ALA A 68 6.24 1.52 16.75
N ALA A 69 5.74 0.92 15.68
CA ALA A 69 6.16 1.19 14.31
C ALA A 69 4.97 1.02 13.36
N ARG A 70 3.89 1.77 13.61
CA ARG A 70 2.67 1.76 12.80
C ARG A 70 2.81 2.76 11.65
N PHE A 71 3.11 2.27 10.45
CA PHE A 71 3.27 3.11 9.27
C PHE A 71 2.64 2.47 8.03
N VAL A 72 2.39 3.28 7.01
CA VAL A 72 2.02 2.79 5.68
C VAL A 72 3.31 2.56 4.87
N LEU A 73 3.54 1.32 4.47
CA LEU A 73 4.65 0.96 3.60
C LEU A 73 4.29 1.22 2.14
N VAL A 74 5.15 1.97 1.43
CA VAL A 74 5.03 2.23 0.00
C VAL A 74 6.34 1.83 -0.67
N GLY A 75 6.29 0.80 -1.52
CA GLY A 75 7.42 0.42 -2.37
C GLY A 75 7.16 0.84 -3.80
N SER A 76 8.08 1.58 -4.41
CA SER A 76 8.17 1.73 -5.87
C SER A 76 9.10 0.65 -6.42
N GLY A 77 8.94 0.31 -7.70
CA GLY A 77 9.86 -0.59 -8.38
C GLY A 77 9.72 -0.47 -9.88
N ASN A 78 10.83 -0.65 -10.58
CA ASN A 78 10.86 -0.70 -12.03
C ASN A 78 10.84 -2.18 -12.49
N PRO A 79 9.77 -2.66 -13.15
CA PRO A 79 9.72 -4.04 -13.63
C PRO A 79 10.88 -4.43 -14.55
N GLU A 80 11.49 -3.47 -15.24
CA GLU A 80 12.64 -3.69 -16.12
C GLU A 80 13.93 -4.02 -15.37
N GLU A 81 14.03 -3.64 -14.09
CA GLU A 81 15.22 -3.85 -13.24
C GLU A 81 15.10 -5.12 -12.38
N GLY A 82 14.07 -5.92 -12.62
CA GLY A 82 13.80 -7.17 -11.92
C GLY A 82 12.53 -7.12 -11.09
N GLU A 83 11.98 -8.31 -10.83
CA GLU A 83 10.74 -8.45 -10.10
C GLU A 83 11.01 -8.91 -8.66
N LEU A 84 10.25 -8.36 -7.72
CA LEU A 84 10.19 -8.90 -6.37
C LEU A 84 9.76 -10.37 -6.42
N ARG A 85 10.31 -11.17 -5.51
CA ARG A 85 9.89 -12.58 -5.37
C ARG A 85 8.38 -12.67 -5.15
N PRO A 86 7.66 -13.62 -5.78
CA PRO A 86 6.21 -13.75 -5.64
C PRO A 86 5.72 -13.82 -4.18
N GLN A 87 6.52 -14.43 -3.30
CA GLN A 87 6.21 -14.54 -1.86
C GLN A 87 6.21 -13.18 -1.16
N LEU A 88 7.09 -12.25 -1.57
CA LEU A 88 7.15 -10.88 -1.04
C LEU A 88 6.07 -10.00 -1.67
N LEU A 89 5.84 -10.13 -2.98
CA LEU A 89 4.74 -9.44 -3.66
C LEU A 89 3.40 -9.75 -2.99
N ASP A 90 3.12 -11.03 -2.73
CA ASP A 90 1.86 -11.46 -2.11
C ASP A 90 1.63 -10.85 -0.70
N ARG A 91 2.68 -10.37 -0.03
CA ARG A 91 2.58 -9.68 1.26
C ARG A 91 2.20 -8.20 1.14
N PHE A 92 2.32 -7.59 -0.04
CA PHE A 92 1.78 -6.25 -0.28
C PHE A 92 0.25 -6.29 -0.35
N GLY A 93 -0.39 -5.29 0.26
CA GLY A 93 -1.85 -5.17 0.25
C GLY A 93 -2.39 -4.80 -1.13
N LEU A 94 -1.90 -3.71 -1.68
CA LEU A 94 -2.36 -3.18 -2.96
C LEU A 94 -1.19 -3.01 -3.92
N SER A 95 -1.43 -3.20 -5.21
CA SER A 95 -0.51 -2.91 -6.29
C SER A 95 -1.18 -1.93 -7.25
N VAL A 96 -0.47 -0.85 -7.57
CA VAL A 96 -0.92 0.21 -8.46
C VAL A 96 0.14 0.37 -9.54
N GLU A 97 -0.30 0.48 -10.79
CA GLU A 97 0.58 0.78 -11.90
C GLU A 97 0.40 2.25 -12.27
N VAL A 98 1.49 3.01 -12.21
CA VAL A 98 1.52 4.41 -12.59
C VAL A 98 2.09 4.48 -13.99
N ARG A 99 1.32 5.04 -14.94
CA ARG A 99 1.74 5.19 -16.33
C ARG A 99 1.88 6.66 -16.67
N THR A 100 2.90 7.00 -17.46
CA THR A 100 3.03 8.33 -18.03
C THR A 100 1.84 8.63 -18.95
N PRO A 101 1.15 9.77 -18.78
CA PRO A 101 0.06 10.17 -19.67
C PRO A 101 0.49 10.22 -21.13
N ARG A 102 -0.35 9.70 -22.02
CA ARG A 102 -0.08 9.66 -23.47
C ARG A 102 -0.62 10.89 -24.20
N ALA A 103 -1.72 11.47 -23.73
CA ALA A 103 -2.33 12.66 -24.33
C ALA A 103 -1.38 13.86 -24.20
N ILE A 104 -1.21 14.60 -25.28
CA ILE A 104 -0.29 15.75 -25.31
C ILE A 104 -0.81 16.85 -24.38
N GLU A 105 -2.13 17.01 -24.32
CA GLU A 105 -2.82 17.99 -23.49
C GLU A 105 -2.50 17.77 -22.00
N ASP A 106 -2.59 16.52 -21.52
CA ASP A 106 -2.25 16.17 -20.14
C ASP A 106 -0.77 16.43 -19.84
N ARG A 107 0.13 16.10 -20.78
CA ARG A 107 1.57 16.31 -20.63
C ARG A 107 1.91 17.79 -20.55
N VAL A 108 1.31 18.61 -21.41
CA VAL A 108 1.48 20.08 -21.40
C VAL A 108 0.95 20.67 -20.10
N GLU A 109 -0.20 20.19 -19.61
CA GLU A 109 -0.76 20.66 -18.35
C GLU A 109 0.12 20.31 -17.15
N ILE A 110 0.68 19.09 -17.11
CA ILE A 110 1.66 18.70 -16.08
C ILE A 110 2.87 19.64 -16.12
N MET A 111 3.45 19.88 -17.30
CA MET A 111 4.58 20.80 -17.46
C MET A 111 4.25 22.21 -16.97
N ARG A 112 3.06 22.72 -17.26
CA ARG A 112 2.60 24.03 -16.80
C ARG A 112 2.48 24.09 -15.28
N ARG A 113 1.93 23.05 -14.65
CA ARG A 113 1.79 22.98 -13.18
C ARG A 113 3.13 22.87 -12.48
N CYS A 114 4.06 22.06 -12.99
CA CYS A 114 5.43 22.00 -12.48
C CYS A 114 6.10 23.38 -12.57
N ALA A 115 6.02 24.05 -13.71
CA ALA A 115 6.59 25.39 -13.87
C ALA A 115 5.97 26.43 -12.92
N ALA A 116 4.66 26.36 -12.68
CA ALA A 116 3.98 27.25 -11.72
C ALA A 116 4.45 27.00 -10.29
N HIS A 117 4.59 25.73 -9.89
CA HIS A 117 5.12 25.35 -8.58
C HIS A 117 6.60 25.76 -8.42
N ASP A 118 7.43 25.58 -9.44
CA ASP A 118 8.85 25.93 -9.40
C ASP A 118 9.07 27.45 -9.33
N ALA A 119 8.14 28.23 -9.91
CA ALA A 119 8.17 29.69 -9.86
C ALA A 119 7.77 30.22 -8.47
N ASP A 120 6.71 29.66 -7.87
CA ASP A 120 6.25 30.01 -6.53
C ASP A 120 5.45 28.85 -5.89
N SER A 121 6.12 28.10 -5.02
CA SER A 121 5.53 26.90 -4.39
C SER A 121 4.49 27.25 -3.33
N GLU A 122 4.61 28.40 -2.66
CA GLU A 122 3.64 28.85 -1.65
C GLU A 122 2.34 29.30 -2.30
N ALA A 123 2.42 30.12 -3.35
CA ALA A 123 1.26 30.56 -4.11
C ALA A 123 0.57 29.38 -4.81
N PHE A 124 1.35 28.44 -5.37
CA PHE A 124 0.80 27.21 -5.95
C PHE A 124 0.04 26.40 -4.89
N SER A 125 0.65 26.15 -3.73
CA SER A 125 0.00 25.40 -2.64
C SER A 125 -1.27 26.09 -2.15
N ALA A 126 -1.25 27.42 -2.00
CA ALA A 126 -2.44 28.19 -1.62
C ALA A 126 -3.59 28.07 -2.64
N ALA A 127 -3.27 28.01 -3.94
CA ALA A 127 -4.27 27.84 -4.99
C ALA A 127 -4.95 26.47 -4.98
N TRP A 128 -4.28 25.43 -4.46
CA TRP A 128 -4.81 24.06 -4.37
C TRP A 128 -5.34 23.69 -2.98
N GLY A 129 -5.21 24.57 -1.99
CA GLY A 129 -5.60 24.30 -0.60
C GLY A 129 -7.06 23.85 -0.44
N GLU A 130 -7.99 24.42 -1.19
CA GLU A 130 -9.40 24.00 -1.14
C GLU A 130 -9.62 22.56 -1.64
N GLU A 131 -8.86 22.12 -2.64
CA GLU A 131 -8.95 20.74 -3.16
C GLU A 131 -8.31 19.75 -2.18
N ASP A 132 -7.17 20.11 -1.58
CA ASP A 132 -6.54 19.32 -0.51
C ASP A 132 -7.47 19.18 0.70
N ASP A 133 -8.13 20.26 1.11
CA ASP A 133 -9.11 20.24 2.20
C ASP A 133 -10.29 19.31 1.89
N LYS A 134 -10.75 19.24 0.63
CA LYS A 134 -11.80 18.29 0.23
C LYS A 134 -11.33 16.86 0.41
N VAL A 135 -10.10 16.54 0.01
CA VAL A 135 -9.50 15.21 0.15
C VAL A 135 -9.31 14.85 1.63
N LEU A 136 -8.76 15.75 2.44
CA LEU A 136 -8.58 15.55 3.88
C LEU A 136 -9.91 15.31 4.60
N ASN A 137 -10.93 16.11 4.29
CA ASN A 137 -12.27 15.93 4.81
C ASN A 137 -12.90 14.60 4.40
N GLN A 138 -12.67 14.16 3.15
CA GLN A 138 -13.14 12.87 2.66
C GLN A 138 -12.49 11.71 3.44
N ILE A 139 -11.17 11.76 3.63
CA ILE A 139 -10.42 10.75 4.40
C ILE A 139 -10.91 10.71 5.86
N ALA A 140 -11.01 11.86 6.52
CA ALA A 140 -11.44 11.94 7.92
C ALA A 140 -12.87 11.40 8.13
N ARG A 141 -13.79 11.71 7.21
CA ARG A 141 -15.16 11.14 7.22
C ARG A 141 -15.14 9.64 6.96
N GLY A 142 -14.32 9.18 6.00
CA GLY A 142 -14.14 7.77 5.68
C GLY A 142 -13.64 6.97 6.88
N GLN A 143 -12.60 7.42 7.57
CA GLN A 143 -12.06 6.77 8.77
C GLN A 143 -13.11 6.61 9.88
N LYS A 144 -13.91 7.66 10.16
CA LYS A 144 -14.99 7.60 11.15
C LYS A 144 -16.07 6.58 10.79
N ARG A 145 -16.37 6.42 9.49
CA ARG A 145 -17.38 5.46 8.99
C ARG A 145 -16.85 4.03 8.96
N LEU A 146 -15.59 3.85 8.60
CA LEU A 146 -14.94 2.54 8.48
C LEU A 146 -15.09 1.69 9.74
N ALA A 147 -15.02 2.32 10.92
CA ALA A 147 -15.16 1.64 12.21
C ALA A 147 -16.54 1.02 12.45
N LYS A 148 -17.58 1.47 11.73
CA LYS A 148 -18.97 1.02 11.87
C LYS A 148 -19.50 0.30 10.62
N MET A 149 -18.64 0.07 9.64
CA MET A 149 -19.04 -0.44 8.34
C MET A 149 -18.92 -1.95 8.29
N ASP A 150 -20.05 -2.62 8.07
CA ASP A 150 -20.11 -4.06 7.87
C ASP A 150 -20.00 -4.42 6.39
N VAL A 151 -19.50 -5.64 6.15
CA VAL A 151 -19.41 -6.23 4.81
C VAL A 151 -20.45 -7.35 4.76
N PRO A 152 -21.52 -7.18 3.96
CA PRO A 152 -22.56 -8.20 3.79
C PRO A 152 -22.03 -9.54 3.26
N ASP A 153 -22.71 -10.63 3.60
CA ASP A 153 -22.31 -11.99 3.19
C ASP A 153 -22.34 -12.20 1.68
N ASP A 154 -23.26 -11.57 0.94
CA ASP A 154 -23.30 -11.62 -0.53
C ASP A 154 -22.03 -11.01 -1.14
N VAL A 155 -21.51 -9.93 -0.55
CA VAL A 155 -20.23 -9.34 -0.97
C VAL A 155 -19.05 -10.25 -0.63
N LEU A 156 -19.11 -11.01 0.46
CA LEU A 156 -18.08 -12.01 0.79
C LEU A 156 -18.11 -13.18 -0.20
N VAL A 157 -19.30 -13.64 -0.59
CA VAL A 157 -19.46 -14.67 -1.64
C VAL A 157 -18.92 -14.17 -2.98
N ASP A 158 -19.19 -12.90 -3.34
CA ASP A 158 -18.64 -12.28 -4.54
C ASP A 158 -17.09 -12.23 -4.49
N ALA A 159 -16.51 -11.90 -3.33
CA ALA A 159 -15.06 -11.90 -3.13
C ALA A 159 -14.44 -13.29 -3.38
N ALA A 160 -15.01 -14.32 -2.76
CA ALA A 160 -14.54 -15.70 -2.90
C ALA A 160 -14.71 -16.21 -4.33
N ARG A 161 -15.85 -15.91 -4.96
CA ARG A 161 -16.10 -16.26 -6.37
C ARG A 161 -15.07 -15.63 -7.29
N LEU A 162 -14.78 -14.34 -7.13
CA LEU A 162 -13.80 -13.65 -7.96
C LEU A 162 -12.40 -14.23 -7.75
N CYS A 163 -11.94 -14.37 -6.50
CA CYS A 163 -10.62 -14.93 -6.20
C CYS A 163 -10.45 -16.35 -6.74
N SER A 164 -11.50 -17.19 -6.63
CA SER A 164 -11.49 -18.56 -7.17
C SER A 164 -11.45 -18.57 -8.70
N ALA A 165 -12.16 -17.66 -9.37
CA ALA A 165 -12.18 -17.58 -10.83
C ALA A 165 -10.82 -17.20 -11.42
N ILE A 166 -10.07 -16.34 -10.75
CA ILE A 166 -8.76 -15.88 -11.23
C ILE A 166 -7.58 -16.73 -10.70
N GLY A 167 -7.84 -17.77 -9.91
CA GLY A 167 -6.83 -18.68 -9.39
C GLY A 167 -5.87 -18.04 -8.36
N VAL A 168 -6.37 -17.12 -7.53
CA VAL A 168 -5.57 -16.60 -6.40
C VAL A 168 -5.54 -17.63 -5.28
N ASP A 169 -4.33 -17.98 -4.84
CA ASP A 169 -4.14 -18.97 -3.79
C ASP A 169 -4.32 -18.36 -2.39
N GLY A 170 -5.04 -19.10 -1.53
CA GLY A 170 -5.19 -18.78 -0.11
C GLY A 170 -6.10 -17.58 0.21
N LEU A 171 -6.31 -17.34 1.50
CA LEU A 171 -7.28 -16.34 2.00
C LEU A 171 -6.76 -14.90 2.00
N ARG A 172 -5.46 -14.69 1.70
CA ARG A 172 -4.85 -13.35 1.81
C ARG A 172 -5.43 -12.40 0.77
N GLY A 173 -5.69 -12.86 -0.45
CA GLY A 173 -6.36 -12.08 -1.50
C GLY A 173 -7.76 -11.65 -1.08
N GLU A 174 -8.59 -12.59 -0.61
CA GLU A 174 -9.97 -12.34 -0.18
C GLU A 174 -10.04 -11.37 1.01
N LEU A 175 -9.20 -11.57 2.04
CA LEU A 175 -9.15 -10.68 3.20
C LEU A 175 -8.71 -9.26 2.83
N THR A 176 -7.76 -9.16 1.90
CA THR A 176 -7.28 -7.87 1.39
C THR A 176 -8.36 -7.17 0.58
N LEU A 177 -9.01 -7.90 -0.32
CA LEU A 177 -10.13 -7.40 -1.12
C LEU A 177 -11.28 -6.91 -0.25
N LYS A 178 -11.68 -7.69 0.77
CA LYS A 178 -12.68 -7.30 1.76
C LYS A 178 -12.31 -6.00 2.47
N ARG A 179 -11.08 -5.91 3.00
CA ARG A 179 -10.61 -4.73 3.73
C ARG A 179 -10.56 -3.49 2.83
N ALA A 180 -10.07 -3.65 1.60
CA ALA A 180 -9.94 -2.58 0.62
C ALA A 180 -11.31 -2.10 0.12
N ALA A 181 -12.25 -3.01 -0.17
CA ALA A 181 -13.61 -2.68 -0.59
C ALA A 181 -14.36 -1.92 0.50
N ARG A 182 -14.20 -2.33 1.77
CA ARG A 182 -14.73 -1.62 2.92
C ARG A 182 -14.14 -0.23 3.08
N ALA A 183 -12.81 -0.09 2.94
CA ALA A 183 -12.15 1.21 2.99
C ALA A 183 -12.62 2.15 1.86
N TYR A 184 -12.74 1.63 0.64
CA TYR A 184 -13.21 2.36 -0.52
C TYR A 184 -14.68 2.82 -0.36
N ALA A 185 -15.57 1.92 0.06
CA ALA A 185 -16.97 2.26 0.36
C ALA A 185 -17.07 3.35 1.45
N ALA A 186 -16.26 3.27 2.50
CA ALA A 186 -16.20 4.30 3.54
C ALA A 186 -15.71 5.65 2.99
N LEU A 187 -14.66 5.65 2.17
CA LEU A 187 -14.12 6.85 1.52
C LEU A 187 -15.12 7.51 0.56
N LYS A 188 -15.92 6.70 -0.15
CA LYS A 188 -17.02 7.19 -1.01
C LYS A 188 -18.27 7.60 -0.24
N GLY A 189 -18.30 7.42 1.08
CA GLY A 189 -19.44 7.78 1.90
C GLY A 189 -20.65 6.87 1.68
N ALA A 190 -20.44 5.63 1.28
CA ALA A 190 -21.49 4.62 1.24
C ALA A 190 -21.98 4.27 2.66
N LYS A 191 -23.21 3.75 2.76
CA LYS A 191 -23.78 3.24 4.03
C LYS A 191 -23.38 1.78 4.30
N LEU A 192 -23.16 1.01 3.25
CA LEU A 192 -22.87 -0.42 3.27
C LEU A 192 -21.92 -0.74 2.12
N VAL A 193 -21.07 -1.74 2.30
CA VAL A 193 -20.28 -2.28 1.18
C VAL A 193 -21.21 -2.97 0.19
N ARG A 194 -20.93 -2.77 -1.10
CA ARG A 194 -21.69 -3.33 -2.22
C ARG A 194 -20.72 -3.95 -3.20
N ARG A 195 -21.22 -4.85 -4.06
CA ARG A 195 -20.46 -5.47 -5.15
C ARG A 195 -19.64 -4.47 -5.96
N GLU A 196 -20.21 -3.33 -6.34
CA GLU A 196 -19.51 -2.28 -7.12
C GLU A 196 -18.20 -1.81 -6.47
N HIS A 197 -18.17 -1.68 -5.13
CA HIS A 197 -16.98 -1.27 -4.39
C HIS A 197 -15.90 -2.35 -4.43
N LEU A 198 -16.32 -3.62 -4.36
CA LEU A 198 -15.44 -4.77 -4.45
C LEU A 198 -14.85 -4.90 -5.85
N LEU A 199 -15.67 -4.82 -6.89
CA LEU A 199 -15.22 -4.92 -8.27
C LEU A 199 -14.27 -3.77 -8.64
N HIS A 200 -14.53 -2.55 -8.15
CA HIS A 200 -13.66 -1.41 -8.40
C HIS A 200 -12.26 -1.58 -7.80
N ILE A 201 -12.14 -2.18 -6.61
CA ILE A 201 -10.85 -2.30 -5.90
C ILE A 201 -10.13 -3.61 -6.24
N ALA A 202 -10.81 -4.58 -6.85
CA ALA A 202 -10.25 -5.90 -7.16
C ALA A 202 -8.97 -5.85 -8.00
N PRO A 203 -8.84 -5.02 -9.06
CA PRO A 203 -7.59 -4.91 -9.79
C PRO A 203 -6.41 -4.50 -8.90
N LEU A 204 -6.61 -3.58 -7.96
CA LEU A 204 -5.56 -3.10 -7.06
C LEU A 204 -5.18 -4.16 -6.01
N ALA A 205 -6.16 -4.91 -5.51
CA ALA A 205 -5.95 -5.90 -4.45
C ALA A 205 -5.39 -7.25 -4.95
N LEU A 206 -5.63 -7.61 -6.21
CA LEU A 206 -5.39 -8.97 -6.72
C LEU A 206 -4.32 -9.06 -7.80
N ARG A 207 -4.03 -8.00 -8.56
CA ARG A 207 -3.17 -8.07 -9.77
C ARG A 207 -1.78 -8.67 -9.53
N HIS A 208 -1.17 -8.40 -8.39
CA HIS A 208 0.17 -8.85 -7.99
C HIS A 208 0.16 -10.23 -7.33
N ARG A 209 -1.02 -10.83 -7.14
CA ARG A 209 -1.23 -12.18 -6.59
C ARG A 209 -1.52 -13.21 -7.67
N LEU A 210 -1.81 -12.77 -8.90
CA LEU A 210 -1.96 -13.69 -10.03
C LEU A 210 -0.60 -14.26 -10.40
N ARG A 211 -0.54 -15.59 -10.52
CA ARG A 211 0.59 -16.24 -11.19
C ARG A 211 0.59 -15.79 -12.65
N ARG A 212 1.75 -15.30 -13.11
CA ARG A 212 1.99 -15.10 -14.54
C ARG A 212 1.97 -16.47 -15.21
N ASP A 213 1.04 -16.64 -16.14
CA ASP A 213 1.11 -17.74 -17.08
C ASP A 213 2.02 -17.29 -18.22
N VAL A 214 3.07 -18.06 -18.52
CA VAL A 214 4.08 -17.70 -19.54
C VAL A 214 3.46 -17.63 -20.95
N LEU A 215 2.29 -18.24 -21.11
CA LEU A 215 1.55 -18.33 -22.36
C LEU A 215 0.44 -17.27 -22.50
N ASP A 216 0.16 -16.48 -21.45
CA ASP A 216 -0.91 -15.48 -21.47
C ASP A 216 -0.32 -14.07 -21.66
N GLU A 217 -0.45 -13.53 -22.87
CA GLU A 217 -0.01 -12.17 -23.23
C GLU A 217 -0.88 -11.08 -22.56
N ALA A 218 -2.01 -11.44 -21.95
CA ALA A 218 -2.87 -10.48 -21.27
C ALA A 218 -2.32 -10.10 -19.89
N GLY A 219 -2.10 -8.81 -19.65
CA GLY A 219 -1.68 -8.30 -18.34
C GLY A 219 -2.66 -8.65 -17.22
N SER A 220 -2.17 -8.83 -16.00
CA SER A 220 -2.95 -9.27 -14.82
C SER A 220 -4.25 -8.48 -14.59
N THR A 221 -4.24 -7.17 -14.84
CA THR A 221 -5.44 -6.32 -14.73
C THR A 221 -6.52 -6.72 -15.72
N ALA A 222 -6.17 -6.99 -16.98
CA ALA A 222 -7.13 -7.38 -18.01
C ALA A 222 -7.76 -8.75 -17.72
N ARG A 223 -7.00 -9.67 -17.12
CA ARG A 223 -7.52 -10.97 -16.65
C ARG A 223 -8.57 -10.79 -15.55
N ILE A 224 -8.31 -9.90 -14.59
CA ILE A 224 -9.28 -9.57 -13.54
C ILE A 224 -10.52 -8.93 -14.15
N GLU A 225 -10.37 -7.94 -15.03
CA GLU A 225 -11.50 -7.28 -15.70
C GLU A 225 -12.35 -8.25 -16.52
N ARG A 226 -11.71 -9.20 -17.21
CA ARG A 226 -12.41 -10.26 -17.94
C ARG A 226 -13.20 -11.17 -17.00
N ALA A 227 -12.58 -11.65 -15.91
CA ALA A 227 -13.28 -12.46 -14.92
C ALA A 227 -14.45 -11.69 -14.26
N ILE A 228 -14.30 -10.38 -14.06
CA ILE A 228 -15.38 -9.52 -13.59
C ILE A 228 -16.53 -9.50 -14.61
N ALA A 229 -16.22 -9.30 -15.89
CA ALA A 229 -17.21 -9.28 -16.97
C ALA A 229 -17.93 -10.63 -17.16
N GLU A 230 -17.25 -11.76 -16.95
CA GLU A 230 -17.82 -13.09 -17.13
C GLU A 230 -18.72 -13.54 -15.97
N HIS A 231 -18.44 -13.08 -14.74
CA HIS A 231 -19.11 -13.60 -13.54
C HIS A 231 -20.06 -12.61 -12.84
N PHE A 232 -20.01 -11.32 -13.18
CA PHE A 232 -20.73 -10.27 -12.45
C PHE A 232 -21.47 -9.26 -13.33
N VAL A 233 -21.39 -9.39 -14.67
CA VAL A 233 -22.19 -8.65 -15.66
C VAL A 233 -23.25 -9.59 -16.22
#